data_AF-A0A815MPY9-F1
#
_entry.id   AF-A0A815MPY9-F1
#
_cell.length_a   1.000
_cell.length_b   1.000
_cell.length_c   1.000
_cell.angle_alpha   90.00
_cell.angle_beta   90.00
_cell.angle_gamma   90.00
#
_symmetry.space_group_name_H-M   'P 1'
#
loop_
_entity.id
_entity.type
_entity.pdbx_description
1 polymer ?
#
loop_
_entity_poly.entity_id
_entity_poly.type
_entity_poly.pdbx_seq_one_letter_code
_entity_poly.pdbx_strand_id
1 'polypeptide(L)'
;MLMFGLMTVCNIRQSRGRVANRDTSMVTHTVTTNANPRRRMSKQDQNLLIMLLVQIFILVLLSLPLAFQKLYSAIVVDRTPSALQAAVDNLVYNLAQLLHFLANGMPFYIYTLAGGKVFRKALFKFFINLRHHNLHR
;
A
#
# COMPACT_ATOMS: atom_id res chain seq x y z
N MET A 1 0.09 3.58 -4.77
CA MET A 1 1.47 3.05 -4.93
C MET A 1 2.54 4.12 -4.77
N LEU A 2 2.48 5.26 -5.49
CA LEU A 2 3.49 6.35 -5.35
C LEU A 2 3.63 6.91 -3.93
N MET A 3 2.53 7.10 -3.20
CA MET A 3 2.57 7.70 -1.86
C MET A 3 3.25 6.81 -0.82
N PHE A 4 3.06 5.49 -0.90
CA PHE A 4 3.77 4.52 -0.06
C PHE A 4 5.25 4.42 -0.44
N GLY A 5 5.57 4.45 -1.73
CA GLY A 5 6.96 4.51 -2.19
C GLY A 5 7.70 5.75 -1.68
N LEU A 6 7.05 6.92 -1.74
CA LEU A 6 7.58 8.16 -1.18
C LEU A 6 7.75 8.10 0.34
N MET A 7 6.80 7.53 1.08
CA MET A 7 6.95 7.34 2.53
C MET A 7 8.13 6.42 2.86
N THR A 8 8.31 5.32 2.13
CA THR A 8 9.46 4.42 2.30
C THR A 8 10.79 5.14 2.04
N VAL A 9 10.87 5.93 0.96
CA VAL A 9 12.06 6.71 0.63
C VAL A 9 12.35 7.79 1.68
N CYS A 10 11.33 8.49 2.17
CA CYS A 10 11.48 9.47 3.26
C CYS A 10 11.94 8.81 4.56
N ASN A 11 11.39 7.64 4.92
CA ASN A 11 11.75 6.91 6.12
C ASN A 11 13.22 6.41 6.05
N ILE A 12 13.66 5.94 4.89
CA ILE A 12 15.06 5.54 4.62
C ILE A 12 16.02 6.73 4.73
N ARG A 13 15.67 7.88 4.16
CA ARG A 13 16.50 9.10 4.25
C ARG A 13 16.63 9.61 5.69
N GLN A 14 15.55 9.58 6.46
CA GLN A 14 15.56 9.99 7.86
C GLN A 14 16.35 9.00 8.75
N SER A 15 16.32 7.71 8.41
CA SER A 15 17.14 6.69 9.07
C SER A 15 18.64 6.92 8.82
N ARG A 16 19.03 7.24 7.58
CA ARG A 16 20.43 7.58 7.23
C ARG A 16 20.95 8.82 7.95
N GLY A 17 20.14 9.86 8.08
CA GLY A 17 20.52 11.07 8.83
C GLY A 17 20.82 10.84 10.31
N ARG A 18 20.26 9.77 10.91
CA ARG A 18 20.51 9.40 12.32
C ARG A 18 21.75 8.53 12.51
N VAL A 19 22.21 7.86 11.46
CA VAL A 19 23.45 7.06 11.51
C VAL A 19 24.67 7.96 11.30
N ALA A 20 24.58 8.97 10.42
CA ALA A 20 25.67 9.92 10.17
C ALA A 20 26.02 10.81 11.38
N ASN A 21 25.05 11.14 12.25
CA ASN A 21 25.30 11.93 13.46
C ASN A 21 25.86 11.12 14.65
N ARG A 22 26.13 9.82 14.47
CA ARG A 22 26.60 8.96 15.57
C ARG A 22 28.13 8.92 15.71
N ASP A 23 28.86 9.47 14.73
CA ASP A 23 30.33 9.49 14.73
C ASP A 23 30.94 10.82 15.23
N THR A 24 30.13 11.79 15.66
CA THR A 24 30.61 13.14 16.07
C THR A 24 30.22 13.53 17.50
N SER A 25 30.11 12.57 18.43
CA SER A 25 29.86 12.90 19.84
C SER A 25 30.69 12.03 20.77
N MET A 26 32.00 12.24 20.72
CA MET A 26 32.87 11.99 21.86
C MET A 26 32.95 13.31 22.65
N VAL A 27 32.79 13.21 23.98
CA VAL A 27 33.00 14.24 25.02
C VAL A 27 31.74 14.86 25.64
N THR A 28 31.61 14.55 26.94
CA THR A 28 30.83 15.16 28.03
C THR A 28 29.50 14.54 28.44
N HIS A 29 29.56 13.93 29.63
CA HIS A 29 28.50 13.40 30.46
C HIS A 29 27.29 14.33 30.64
N THR A 30 26.08 13.77 30.64
CA THR A 30 25.06 13.99 31.70
C THR A 30 23.88 13.04 31.50
N VAL A 31 23.47 12.45 32.61
CA VAL A 31 22.34 11.52 32.74
C VAL A 31 21.04 12.25 32.40
N THR A 32 20.32 11.81 31.37
CA THR A 32 18.87 12.05 31.25
C THR A 32 18.20 10.82 30.65
N THR A 33 17.35 10.22 31.48
CA THR A 33 16.40 9.15 31.23
C THR A 33 15.38 9.57 30.16
N ASN A 34 15.73 9.47 28.88
CA ASN A 34 14.82 9.87 27.79
C ASN A 34 14.39 8.69 26.93
N ALA A 35 13.21 8.19 27.29
CA ALA A 35 12.21 7.52 26.47
C ALA A 35 12.69 7.03 25.10
N ASN A 36 13.04 5.75 25.02
CA ASN A 36 13.26 4.96 23.81
C ASN A 36 12.35 5.39 22.63
N PRO A 37 12.83 6.20 21.67
CA PRO A 37 12.04 6.56 20.49
C PRO A 37 11.91 5.38 19.52
N ARG A 38 12.65 4.28 19.75
CA ARG A 38 12.63 3.05 18.94
C ARG A 38 11.30 2.31 18.95
N ARG A 39 10.49 2.38 20.02
CA ARG A 39 9.22 1.63 20.12
C ARG A 39 8.05 2.25 19.34
N ARG A 40 8.08 3.54 19.03
CA ARG A 40 6.96 4.20 18.32
C ARG A 40 6.98 3.99 16.81
N MET A 41 8.16 3.75 16.23
CA MET A 41 8.31 3.51 14.77
C MET A 41 7.73 2.15 14.35
N SER A 42 7.89 1.12 15.19
CA SER A 42 7.41 -0.25 14.88
C SER A 42 5.90 -0.35 14.69
N LYS A 43 5.09 0.34 15.50
CA LYS A 43 3.61 0.24 15.40
C LYS A 43 3.07 0.87 14.13
N GLN A 44 3.70 1.93 13.65
CA GLN A 44 3.28 2.60 12.43
C GLN A 44 3.67 1.79 11.20
N ASP A 45 4.88 1.23 11.18
CA ASP A 45 5.35 0.33 10.12
C ASP A 45 4.53 -0.97 10.08
N GLN A 46 4.18 -1.53 11.24
CA GLN A 46 3.32 -2.71 11.33
C GLN A 46 1.90 -2.44 10.79
N ASN A 47 1.33 -1.27 11.10
CA ASN A 47 0.03 -0.88 10.55
C ASN A 47 0.08 -0.68 9.03
N LEU A 48 1.17 -0.12 8.49
CA LEU A 48 1.38 0.02 7.05
C LEU A 48 1.48 -1.36 6.37
N LEU A 49 2.20 -2.29 6.99
CA LEU A 49 2.38 -3.65 6.47
C LEU A 49 1.06 -4.43 6.48
N ILE A 50 0.28 -4.36 7.57
CA ILE A 50 -1.06 -4.97 7.64
C ILE A 50 -1.96 -4.40 6.54
N MET A 51 -1.89 -3.09 6.30
CA MET A 51 -2.72 -2.45 5.29
C MET A 51 -2.33 -2.86 3.86
N LEU A 52 -1.03 -3.03 3.61
CA LEU A 52 -0.53 -3.59 2.35
C LEU A 52 -0.96 -5.04 2.17
N LEU A 53 -0.88 -5.87 3.22
CA LEU A 53 -1.33 -7.26 3.18
C LEU A 53 -2.82 -7.37 2.89
N VAL A 54 -3.65 -6.56 3.54
CA VAL A 54 -5.09 -6.53 3.27
C VAL A 54 -5.37 -6.11 1.82
N GLN A 55 -4.63 -5.13 1.30
CA GLN A 55 -4.76 -4.73 -0.10
C GLN A 55 -4.38 -5.87 -1.05
N ILE A 56 -3.24 -6.53 -0.83
CA ILE A 56 -2.78 -7.65 -1.65
C ILE A 56 -3.79 -8.78 -1.59
N PHE A 57 -4.29 -9.11 -0.40
CA PHE A 57 -5.27 -10.16 -0.20
C PHE A 57 -6.55 -9.89 -1.00
N ILE A 58 -7.14 -8.69 -0.87
CA ILE A 58 -8.33 -8.27 -1.61
C ILE A 58 -8.06 -8.27 -3.11
N LEU A 59 -6.92 -7.74 -3.55
CA LEU A 59 -6.55 -7.70 -4.97
C LEU A 59 -6.45 -9.10 -5.56
N VAL A 60 -5.78 -10.03 -4.88
CA VAL A 60 -5.65 -11.43 -5.31
C VAL A 60 -7.02 -12.09 -5.36
N LEU A 61 -7.84 -11.92 -4.31
CA LEU A 61 -9.15 -12.56 -4.21
C LEU A 61 -10.11 -12.09 -5.32
N LEU A 62 -10.11 -10.80 -5.66
CA LEU A 62 -10.95 -10.26 -6.73
C LEU A 62 -10.37 -10.42 -8.13
N SER A 63 -9.06 -10.64 -8.29
CA SER A 63 -8.43 -10.88 -9.60
C SER A 63 -8.42 -12.36 -10.00
N LEU A 64 -8.56 -13.25 -9.02
CA LEU A 64 -8.60 -14.69 -9.17
C LEU A 64 -9.67 -15.19 -10.17
N PRO A 65 -10.92 -14.71 -10.12
CA PRO A 65 -11.97 -15.14 -11.05
C PRO A 65 -11.59 -14.86 -12.51
N LEU A 66 -10.99 -13.71 -12.78
CA LEU A 66 -10.55 -13.33 -14.13
C LEU A 66 -9.40 -14.21 -14.62
N ALA A 67 -8.44 -14.51 -13.73
CA ALA A 67 -7.32 -15.41 -14.06
C ALA A 67 -7.80 -16.83 -14.38
N PHE A 68 -8.71 -17.38 -13.57
CA PHE A 68 -9.29 -18.70 -13.81
C PHE A 68 -10.07 -18.76 -15.12
N GLN A 69 -10.84 -17.74 -15.41
CA GLN A 69 -11.66 -17.73 -16.62
C GLN A 69 -10.81 -17.53 -17.89
N LYS A 70 -9.71 -16.76 -17.83
CA LYS A 70 -8.72 -16.75 -18.92
C LYS A 70 -8.03 -18.09 -19.12
N LEU A 71 -7.70 -18.78 -18.02
CA LEU A 71 -7.11 -20.12 -18.08
C LEU A 71 -8.09 -21.14 -18.68
N TYR A 72 -9.36 -21.08 -18.28
CA TYR A 72 -10.44 -21.90 -18.84
C TYR A 72 -10.58 -21.66 -20.34
N SER A 73 -10.65 -20.39 -20.77
CA SER A 73 -10.72 -20.05 -22.19
C SER A 73 -9.52 -20.60 -22.96
N ALA A 74 -8.29 -20.50 -22.42
CA ALA A 74 -7.09 -21.00 -23.08
C ALA A 74 -7.10 -22.54 -23.28
N ILE A 75 -7.71 -23.29 -22.36
CA ILE A 75 -7.79 -24.76 -22.44
C ILE A 75 -8.91 -25.21 -23.38
N VAL A 76 -10.00 -24.44 -23.47
CA VAL A 76 -11.24 -24.83 -24.19
C VAL A 76 -11.32 -24.26 -25.61
N VAL A 77 -10.26 -23.58 -26.09
CA VAL A 77 -10.17 -22.91 -27.41
C VAL A 77 -10.70 -23.74 -28.59
N ASP A 78 -10.54 -25.06 -28.57
CA ASP A 78 -10.87 -25.93 -29.72
C ASP A 78 -12.31 -26.44 -29.74
N ARG A 79 -13.16 -26.08 -28.77
CA ARG A 79 -14.59 -26.46 -28.78
C ARG A 79 -15.45 -25.31 -29.23
N THR A 80 -16.24 -25.50 -30.29
CA THR A 80 -17.33 -24.58 -30.65
C THR A 80 -18.39 -24.61 -29.55
N PRO A 81 -18.55 -23.53 -28.75
CA PRO A 81 -19.52 -23.51 -27.66
C PRO A 81 -20.93 -23.41 -28.21
N SER A 82 -21.90 -23.98 -27.48
CA SER A 82 -23.31 -23.71 -27.75
C SER A 82 -23.64 -22.22 -27.49
N ALA A 83 -24.68 -21.69 -28.14
CA ALA A 83 -25.08 -20.29 -27.96
C ALA A 83 -25.35 -19.93 -26.48
N LEU A 84 -25.94 -20.85 -25.71
CA LEU A 84 -26.17 -20.69 -24.29
C LEU A 84 -24.85 -20.62 -23.51
N GLN A 85 -23.90 -21.51 -23.82
CA GLN A 85 -22.61 -21.56 -23.13
C GLN A 85 -21.78 -20.30 -23.42
N ALA A 86 -21.78 -19.83 -24.67
CA ALA A 86 -21.13 -18.57 -25.04
C ALA A 86 -21.74 -17.35 -24.31
N ALA A 87 -23.05 -17.34 -24.07
CA ALA A 87 -23.72 -16.28 -23.31
C ALA A 87 -23.32 -16.31 -21.83
N VAL A 88 -23.26 -17.49 -21.21
CA VAL A 88 -22.82 -17.66 -19.82
C VAL A 88 -21.35 -17.28 -19.66
N ASP A 89 -20.47 -17.75 -20.55
CA ASP A 89 -19.04 -17.44 -20.50
C ASP A 89 -18.77 -15.93 -20.64
N ASN A 90 -19.52 -15.24 -21.51
CA ASN A 90 -19.45 -13.78 -21.62
C ASN A 90 -19.95 -13.08 -20.36
N LEU A 91 -21.03 -13.55 -19.74
CA LEU A 91 -21.51 -12.96 -18.49
C LEU A 91 -20.47 -13.10 -17.37
N VAL A 92 -19.89 -14.30 -17.23
CA VAL A 92 -18.85 -14.60 -16.25
C VAL A 92 -17.59 -13.76 -16.51
N TYR A 93 -17.18 -13.62 -17.78
CA TYR A 93 -16.07 -12.74 -18.17
C TYR A 93 -16.29 -11.30 -17.74
N ASN A 94 -17.44 -10.72 -18.13
CA ASN A 94 -17.75 -9.34 -17.82
C ASN A 94 -17.85 -9.10 -16.32
N LEU A 95 -18.41 -10.03 -15.57
CA LEU A 95 -18.48 -9.96 -14.11
C LEU A 95 -17.10 -10.04 -13.46
N ALA A 96 -16.26 -10.99 -13.89
CA ALA A 96 -14.89 -11.14 -13.40
C ALA A 96 -14.03 -9.90 -13.72
N GLN A 97 -14.20 -9.34 -14.91
CA GLN A 97 -13.53 -8.12 -15.33
C GLN A 97 -13.99 -6.90 -14.52
N LEU A 98 -15.28 -6.79 -14.22
CA LEU A 98 -15.81 -5.74 -13.34
C LEU A 98 -15.24 -5.85 -11.91
N LEU A 99 -15.18 -7.06 -11.35
CA LEU A 99 -14.54 -7.32 -10.07
C LEU A 99 -13.07 -6.92 -10.07
N HIS A 100 -12.35 -7.23 -11.15
CA HIS A 100 -10.95 -6.84 -11.29
C HIS A 100 -10.77 -5.32 -11.33
N PHE A 101 -11.61 -4.59 -12.08
CA PHE A 101 -11.56 -3.12 -12.07
C PHE A 101 -11.90 -2.54 -10.70
N LEU A 102 -12.90 -3.09 -10.02
CA LEU A 102 -13.27 -2.68 -8.67
C LEU A 102 -12.08 -2.89 -7.71
N ALA A 103 -11.39 -4.02 -7.81
CA ALA A 103 -10.20 -4.34 -7.02
C ALA A 103 -9.05 -3.34 -7.25
N ASN A 104 -8.91 -2.81 -8.46
CA ASN A 104 -7.93 -1.77 -8.77
C ASN A 104 -8.32 -0.38 -8.22
N GLY A 105 -9.62 -0.11 -8.07
CA GLY A 105 -10.15 1.13 -7.46
C GLY A 105 -10.22 1.10 -5.93
N MET A 106 -10.38 -0.08 -5.33
CA MET A 106 -10.51 -0.26 -3.87
C MET A 106 -9.33 0.24 -3.02
N PRO A 107 -8.05 0.20 -3.44
CA PRO A 107 -6.94 0.61 -2.61
C PRO A 107 -7.11 2.05 -2.13
N PHE A 108 -7.58 2.95 -2.99
CA PHE A 108 -7.88 4.33 -2.60
C PHE A 108 -8.91 4.39 -1.46
N TYR A 109 -10.01 3.64 -1.56
CA TYR A 109 -11.06 3.61 -0.55
C TYR A 109 -10.59 2.93 0.75
N ILE A 110 -9.83 1.83 0.65
CA ILE A 110 -9.21 1.15 1.80
C ILE A 110 -8.27 2.13 2.53
N TYR A 111 -7.44 2.87 1.78
CA TYR A 111 -6.53 3.87 2.35
C TYR A 111 -7.25 5.05 3.00
N THR A 112 -8.32 5.54 2.38
CA THR A 112 -8.99 6.77 2.79
C THR A 112 -10.04 6.55 3.89
N LEU A 113 -10.81 5.45 3.82
CA LEU A 113 -11.84 5.09 4.80
C LEU A 113 -11.31 4.20 5.92
N ALA A 114 -10.67 3.06 5.60
CA ALA A 114 -10.24 2.10 6.63
C ALA A 114 -8.95 2.55 7.35
N GLY A 115 -8.05 3.24 6.64
CA GLY A 115 -6.85 3.85 7.24
C GLY A 115 -7.10 5.17 7.96
N GLY A 116 -8.34 5.66 8.04
CA GLY A 116 -8.70 7.07 8.26
C GLY A 116 -7.87 7.83 9.30
N LYS A 117 -7.66 7.32 10.52
CA LYS A 117 -6.86 8.04 11.53
C LYS A 117 -5.36 8.02 11.25
N VAL A 118 -4.82 6.93 10.70
CA VAL A 118 -3.38 6.78 10.40
C VAL A 118 -3.05 7.50 9.10
N PHE A 119 -3.83 7.29 8.06
CA PHE A 119 -3.67 7.89 6.74
C PHE A 119 -3.87 9.41 6.78
N ARG A 120 -4.95 9.93 7.40
CA ARG A 120 -5.17 11.38 7.50
C ARG A 120 -4.05 12.06 8.28
N LYS A 121 -3.58 11.46 9.38
CA LYS A 121 -2.50 12.03 10.21
C LYS A 121 -1.16 12.02 9.47
N ALA A 122 -0.92 11.02 8.63
CA ALA A 122 0.27 10.94 7.80
C ALA A 122 0.23 11.91 6.61
N LEU A 123 -0.94 12.07 5.96
CA LEU A 123 -1.20 13.09 4.94
C LEU A 123 -1.01 14.50 5.50
N PHE A 124 -1.60 14.78 6.67
CA PHE A 124 -1.48 16.09 7.31
C PHE A 124 -0.03 16.42 7.65
N LYS A 125 0.71 15.44 8.19
CA LYS A 125 2.16 15.57 8.41
C LYS A 125 2.91 15.83 7.12
N PHE A 126 2.59 15.13 6.04
CA PHE A 126 3.23 15.31 4.75
C PHE A 126 3.00 16.73 4.21
N PHE A 127 1.75 17.21 4.20
CA PHE A 127 1.41 18.57 3.78
C PHE A 127 2.08 19.66 4.64
N ILE A 128 2.11 19.49 5.97
CA ILE A 128 2.79 20.43 6.86
C ILE A 128 4.31 20.46 6.58
N ASN A 129 4.93 19.30 6.39
CA ASN A 129 6.37 19.22 6.13
C ASN A 129 6.73 19.80 4.75
N LEU A 130 5.86 19.59 3.75
CA LEU A 130 6.02 20.18 2.41
C LEU A 130 5.87 21.70 2.44
N ARG A 131 4.92 22.22 3.24
CA ARG A 131 4.75 23.67 3.44
C ARG A 131 5.97 24.29 4.13
N HIS A 132 6.55 23.60 5.12
CA HIS A 132 7.75 24.07 5.82
C HIS A 132 9.01 24.08 4.93
N HIS A 133 9.14 23.11 4.03
CA HIS A 133 10.28 23.04 3.10
C HIS A 133 10.21 24.13 2.00
N ASN A 134 9.02 24.62 1.66
CA ASN A 134 8.85 25.74 0.71
C ASN A 134 9.00 27.13 1.35
N LEU A 135 9.12 27.24 2.68
CA LEU A 135 9.29 28.51 3.40
C LEU A 135 10.76 28.82 3.73
N HIS A 136 11.69 27.90 3.47
CA HIS A 136 13.14 28.07 3.67
C HIS A 136 13.93 28.01 2.36
N ARG A 137 13.28 28.31 1.24
CA ARG A 137 13.89 28.51 -0.07
C ARG A 137 13.54 29.89 -0.57
#